data_AF-A0AAU0R462-F1
#
_entry.id   AF-A0AAU0R462-F1
#
_cell.length_a   1.000
_cell.length_b   1.000
_cell.length_c   1.000
_cell.angle_alpha   90.00
_cell.angle_beta   90.00
_cell.angle_gamma   90.00
#
_symmetry.space_group_name_H-M   'P 1'
#
loop_
_entity.id
_entity.type
_entity.pdbx_description
1 polymer ?
#
loop_
_entity_poly.entity_id
_entity_poly.type
_entity_poly.pdbx_seq_one_letter_code
_entity_poly.pdbx_strand_id
1 'polypeptide(L)'
;MKFFKRINNDNFYELVKDFPELSKVLDLHPEEELFELGYCVLEDSILAIRSIDLGSTFNKSIRSELCFWVQDISNVIHNIPEKLRLRDTTFLKEELYKAITVLYSLKQRRFEGILISNARTEQFIKNVKKRGIERCTKQNI
;
A
#
# COMPACT_ATOMS: atom_id res chain seq x y z
N MET A 1 31.96 2.14 2.51
CA MET A 1 31.16 0.94 2.18
C MET A 1 30.24 0.64 3.35
N LYS A 2 28.91 0.81 3.18
CA LYS A 2 27.94 0.40 4.21
C LYS A 2 27.66 -1.09 4.02
N PHE A 3 27.98 -1.89 5.03
CA PHE A 3 27.74 -3.32 5.04
C PHE A 3 26.24 -3.59 5.01
N PHE A 4 25.75 -4.25 3.96
CA PHE A 4 24.43 -4.87 4.01
C PHE A 4 24.50 -6.01 5.02
N LYS A 5 23.82 -5.84 6.16
CA LYS A 5 23.59 -6.91 7.12
C LYS A 5 22.94 -8.06 6.35
N ARG A 6 23.64 -9.19 6.22
CA ARG A 6 23.08 -10.45 5.72
C ARG A 6 21.90 -10.80 6.63
N ILE A 7 20.68 -10.67 6.12
CA ILE A 7 19.48 -11.18 6.78
C ILE A 7 19.42 -12.67 6.44
N ASN A 8 19.96 -13.50 7.33
CA ASN A 8 19.83 -14.96 7.29
C ASN A 8 18.57 -15.38 8.07
N ASN A 9 17.44 -14.71 7.80
CA ASN A 9 16.13 -15.09 8.29
C ASN A 9 15.13 -14.77 7.18
N ASP A 10 14.52 -15.79 6.57
CA ASP A 10 13.51 -15.67 5.52
C ASP A 10 12.18 -15.04 6.04
N ASN A 11 12.20 -14.38 7.20
CA ASN A 11 11.05 -13.67 7.76
C ASN A 11 10.97 -12.24 7.22
N PHE A 12 10.54 -12.11 5.96
CA PHE A 12 10.37 -10.81 5.32
C PHE A 12 9.19 -10.00 5.87
N TYR A 13 8.32 -10.59 6.70
CA TYR A 13 7.21 -9.88 7.34
C TYR A 13 7.67 -8.72 8.23
N GLU A 14 8.87 -8.78 8.79
CA GLU A 14 9.47 -7.67 9.55
C GLU A 14 9.76 -6.42 8.69
N LEU A 15 9.73 -6.56 7.36
CA LEU A 15 9.86 -5.43 6.43
C LEU A 15 8.57 -4.64 6.27
N VAL A 16 7.41 -5.23 6.61
CA VAL A 16 6.12 -4.55 6.60
C VAL A 16 6.08 -3.65 7.83
N LYS A 17 6.06 -2.35 7.59
CA LYS A 17 5.99 -1.34 8.65
C LYS A 17 4.55 -1.06 9.00
N ASP A 18 4.32 -0.57 10.21
CA ASP A 18 3.01 -0.06 10.61
C ASP A 18 2.90 1.45 10.34
N PHE A 19 1.72 1.90 9.91
CA PHE A 19 1.41 3.32 9.64
C PHE A 19 0.13 3.71 10.37
N PRO A 20 0.16 3.84 11.72
CA PRO A 20 -1.03 4.04 12.54
C PRO A 20 -1.81 5.32 12.17
N GLU A 21 -1.15 6.32 11.59
CA GLU A 21 -1.79 7.53 11.07
C GLU A 21 -2.74 7.26 9.89
N LEU A 22 -2.56 6.16 9.17
CA LEU A 22 -3.41 5.78 8.04
C LEU A 22 -4.81 5.40 8.51
N SER A 23 -4.93 4.69 9.64
CA SER A 23 -6.23 4.33 10.22
C SER A 23 -7.08 5.58 10.46
N LYS A 24 -6.48 6.61 11.08
CA LYS A 24 -7.15 7.90 11.30
C LYS A 24 -7.59 8.57 10.01
N VAL A 25 -6.77 8.48 8.96
CA VAL A 25 -7.10 9.04 7.64
C VAL A 25 -8.27 8.29 7.01
N LEU A 26 -8.26 6.96 7.04
CA LEU A 26 -9.32 6.12 6.49
C LEU A 26 -10.66 6.34 7.21
N ASP A 27 -10.63 6.64 8.50
CA ASP A 27 -11.84 6.94 9.26
C ASP A 27 -12.53 8.24 8.87
N LEU A 28 -11.82 9.17 8.23
CA LEU A 28 -12.38 10.43 7.74
C LEU A 28 -13.14 10.28 6.41
N HIS A 29 -13.03 9.13 5.74
CA HIS A 29 -13.64 8.92 4.43
C HIS A 29 -15.07 8.38 4.57
N PRO A 30 -16.05 8.94 3.85
CA PRO A 30 -17.35 8.30 3.66
C PRO A 30 -17.21 7.03 2.81
N GLU A 31 -18.23 6.19 2.83
CA GLU A 31 -18.21 4.89 2.15
C GLU A 31 -17.93 4.99 0.64
N GLU A 32 -18.56 5.92 -0.08
CA GLU A 32 -18.26 6.16 -1.50
C GLU A 32 -16.78 6.43 -1.77
N GLU A 33 -16.13 7.23 -0.92
CA GLU A 33 -14.71 7.55 -1.09
C GLU A 33 -13.82 6.34 -0.75
N LEU A 34 -14.24 5.44 0.14
CA LEU A 34 -13.54 4.18 0.38
C LEU A 34 -13.58 3.25 -0.84
N PHE A 35 -14.69 3.25 -1.59
CA PHE A 35 -14.76 2.50 -2.86
C PHE A 35 -13.79 3.07 -3.90
N GLU A 36 -13.75 4.39 -4.08
CA GLU A 36 -12.79 5.06 -4.98
C GLU A 36 -11.34 4.78 -4.58
N LEU A 37 -11.04 4.84 -3.28
CA LEU A 37 -9.74 4.47 -2.75
C LEU A 37 -9.39 3.02 -3.04
N GLY A 38 -10.35 2.10 -2.94
CA GLY A 38 -10.14 0.69 -3.28
C GLY A 38 -9.75 0.47 -4.74
N TYR A 39 -10.36 1.19 -5.69
CA TYR A 39 -9.90 1.15 -7.08
C TYR A 39 -8.48 1.69 -7.24
N CYS A 40 -8.16 2.82 -6.58
CA CYS A 40 -6.81 3.38 -6.60
C CYS A 40 -5.76 2.40 -6.05
N VAL A 41 -6.07 1.71 -4.94
CA VAL A 41 -5.22 0.70 -4.32
C VAL A 41 -5.02 -0.50 -5.25
N LEU A 42 -6.07 -0.98 -5.91
CA LEU A 42 -5.95 -2.07 -6.88
C LEU A 42 -5.07 -1.70 -8.06
N GLU A 43 -5.27 -0.53 -8.65
CA GLU A 43 -4.46 -0.05 -9.77
C GLU A 43 -2.98 0.06 -9.40
N ASP A 44 -2.68 0.71 -8.28
CA ASP A 44 -1.29 0.86 -7.82
C ASP A 44 -0.67 -0.50 -7.42
N SER A 45 -1.45 -1.43 -6.88
CA SER A 45 -0.99 -2.79 -6.56
C SER A 45 -0.63 -3.60 -7.80
N ILE A 46 -1.47 -3.57 -8.83
CA ILE A 46 -1.21 -4.24 -10.10
C ILE A 46 0.05 -3.64 -10.74
N LEU A 47 0.20 -2.31 -10.73
CA LEU A 47 1.38 -1.65 -11.26
C LEU A 47 2.65 -2.00 -10.47
N ALA A 48 2.57 -2.08 -9.14
CA ALA A 48 3.68 -2.50 -8.30
C ALA A 48 4.11 -3.93 -8.62
N ILE A 49 3.17 -4.89 -8.70
CA ILE A 49 3.44 -6.28 -9.09
C ILE A 49 4.09 -6.33 -10.47
N ARG A 50 3.55 -5.61 -11.46
CA ARG A 50 4.09 -5.58 -12.83
C ARG A 50 5.49 -4.96 -12.91
N SER A 51 5.82 -4.06 -12.00
CA SER A 51 7.14 -3.41 -11.94
C SER A 51 8.21 -4.34 -11.34
N ILE A 52 7.78 -5.36 -10.59
CA ILE A 52 8.66 -6.40 -10.07
C ILE A 52 8.94 -7.41 -11.18
N ASP A 53 10.05 -7.22 -11.89
CA ASP A 53 10.54 -8.19 -12.86
C ASP A 53 11.30 -9.32 -12.15
N LEU A 54 10.67 -10.49 -12.06
CA LEU A 54 11.26 -11.70 -11.46
C LEU A 54 12.25 -12.43 -12.41
N GLY A 55 12.33 -12.03 -13.68
CA GLY A 55 13.24 -12.57 -14.70
C GLY A 55 14.60 -11.86 -14.77
N SER A 56 14.80 -10.84 -13.94
CA SER A 56 15.98 -9.98 -13.94
C SER A 56 17.21 -10.64 -13.28
N THR A 57 18.39 -10.04 -13.52
CA THR A 57 19.72 -10.47 -13.06
C THR A 57 19.95 -10.35 -11.54
N PHE A 58 18.88 -10.18 -10.75
CA PHE A 58 19.00 -10.06 -9.30
C PHE A 58 19.57 -11.32 -8.65
N ASN A 59 20.36 -11.12 -7.60
CA ASN A 59 20.84 -12.22 -6.79
C ASN A 59 19.67 -12.94 -6.07
N LYS A 60 19.91 -14.17 -5.60
CA LYS A 60 18.89 -15.01 -4.97
C LYS A 60 18.16 -14.32 -3.80
N SER A 61 18.86 -13.55 -2.97
CA SER A 61 18.26 -12.88 -1.81
C SER A 61 17.28 -11.78 -2.21
N ILE A 62 17.65 -10.94 -3.19
CA ILE A 62 16.76 -9.88 -3.69
C ILE A 62 15.54 -10.50 -4.35
N ARG A 63 15.74 -11.55 -5.16
CA ARG A 63 14.62 -12.26 -5.79
C ARG A 63 13.66 -12.87 -4.77
N SER A 64 14.16 -13.46 -3.69
CA SER A 64 13.31 -13.97 -2.60
C SER A 64 12.48 -12.87 -1.94
N GLU A 65 13.09 -11.71 -1.68
CA GLU A 65 12.37 -10.54 -1.14
C GLU A 65 11.31 -10.02 -2.13
N LEU A 66 11.63 -9.96 -3.43
CA LEU A 66 10.70 -9.55 -4.48
C LEU A 66 9.51 -10.53 -4.62
N CYS A 67 9.76 -11.84 -4.55
CA CYS A 67 8.70 -12.84 -4.52
C CYS A 67 7.80 -12.67 -3.30
N PHE A 68 8.39 -12.40 -2.12
CA PHE A 68 7.63 -12.08 -0.92
C PHE A 68 6.71 -10.89 -1.16
N TRP A 69 7.20 -9.78 -1.72
CA TRP A 69 6.36 -8.60 -1.98
C TRP A 69 5.22 -8.85 -2.96
N VAL A 70 5.45 -9.63 -4.03
CA VAL A 70 4.39 -10.02 -4.96
C VAL A 70 3.31 -10.83 -4.26
N GLN A 71 3.72 -11.80 -3.42
CA GLN A 71 2.80 -12.64 -2.66
C GLN A 71 2.03 -11.82 -1.63
N ASP A 72 2.73 -10.95 -0.88
CA ASP A 72 2.14 -10.15 0.18
C ASP A 72 1.12 -9.14 -0.37
N ILE A 73 1.45 -8.44 -1.48
CA ILE A 73 0.49 -7.58 -2.18
C ILE A 73 -0.72 -8.39 -2.62
N SER A 74 -0.52 -9.54 -3.26
CA SER A 74 -1.63 -10.37 -3.75
C SER A 74 -2.55 -10.81 -2.60
N ASN A 75 -1.97 -11.16 -1.45
CA ASN A 75 -2.71 -11.55 -0.26
C ASN A 75 -3.53 -10.40 0.33
N VAL A 76 -2.99 -9.19 0.42
CA VAL A 76 -3.74 -8.08 1.04
C VAL A 76 -4.82 -7.49 0.13
N ILE A 77 -4.73 -7.70 -1.19
CA ILE A 77 -5.74 -7.17 -2.13
C ILE A 77 -6.80 -8.18 -2.58
N HIS A 78 -6.66 -9.48 -2.31
CA HIS A 78 -7.48 -10.53 -2.95
C HIS A 78 -9.00 -10.33 -2.80
N ASN A 79 -9.46 -9.77 -1.68
CA ASN A 79 -10.88 -9.54 -1.39
C ASN A 79 -11.42 -8.22 -1.92
N ILE A 80 -10.55 -7.22 -2.13
CA ILE A 80 -10.96 -5.86 -2.52
C ILE A 80 -11.82 -5.89 -3.80
N PRO A 81 -11.46 -6.59 -4.89
CA PRO A 81 -12.26 -6.59 -6.12
C PRO A 81 -13.70 -7.04 -5.90
N GLU A 82 -13.91 -8.09 -5.10
CA GLU A 82 -15.25 -8.59 -4.82
C GLU A 82 -16.05 -7.61 -3.96
N LYS A 83 -15.43 -7.01 -2.94
CA LYS A 83 -16.08 -5.99 -2.12
C LYS A 83 -16.51 -4.77 -2.91
N LEU A 84 -15.65 -4.29 -3.82
CA LEU A 84 -16.00 -3.19 -4.71
C LEU A 84 -17.17 -3.56 -5.63
N ARG A 85 -17.16 -4.78 -6.20
CA ARG A 85 -18.22 -5.29 -7.07
C ARG A 85 -19.57 -5.41 -6.34
N LEU A 86 -19.56 -5.93 -5.12
CA LEU A 86 -20.76 -6.16 -4.32
C LEU A 86 -21.21 -4.95 -3.49
N ARG A 87 -20.43 -3.85 -3.52
CA ARG A 87 -20.60 -2.71 -2.62
C ARG A 87 -20.60 -3.11 -1.14
N ASP A 88 -19.78 -4.11 -0.79
CA ASP A 88 -19.63 -4.59 0.59
C ASP A 88 -18.61 -3.73 1.35
N THR A 89 -19.08 -3.04 2.39
CA THR A 89 -18.24 -2.18 3.24
C THR A 89 -17.67 -2.93 4.45
N THR A 90 -18.11 -4.18 4.69
CA THR A 90 -17.67 -5.00 5.82
C THR A 90 -16.16 -5.17 5.78
N PHE A 91 -15.46 -4.68 6.80
CA PHE A 91 -13.99 -4.69 6.90
C PHE A 91 -13.23 -3.97 5.76
N LEU A 92 -13.91 -3.24 4.86
CA LEU A 92 -13.26 -2.59 3.72
C LEU A 92 -12.14 -1.63 4.16
N LYS A 93 -12.37 -0.86 5.23
CA LYS A 93 -11.32 0.01 5.82
C LYS A 93 -10.09 -0.77 6.27
N GLU A 94 -10.28 -1.92 6.91
CA GLU A 94 -9.18 -2.75 7.41
C GLU A 94 -8.39 -3.37 6.26
N GLU A 95 -9.08 -3.83 5.21
CA GLU A 95 -8.44 -4.36 4.01
C GLU A 95 -7.65 -3.27 3.26
N LEU A 96 -8.23 -2.08 3.11
CA LEU A 96 -7.53 -0.93 2.53
C LEU A 96 -6.33 -0.53 3.38
N TYR A 97 -6.45 -0.52 4.72
CA TYR A 97 -5.34 -0.25 5.62
C TYR A 97 -4.18 -1.21 5.37
N LYS A 98 -4.44 -2.52 5.35
CA LYS A 98 -3.43 -3.55 5.11
C LYS A 98 -2.78 -3.39 3.74
N ALA A 99 -3.58 -3.20 2.69
CA ALA A 99 -3.07 -3.05 1.33
C ALA A 99 -2.17 -1.82 1.15
N ILE A 100 -2.61 -0.66 1.62
CA ILE A 100 -1.84 0.59 1.54
C ILE A 100 -0.55 0.49 2.36
N THR A 101 -0.61 -0.15 3.53
CA THR A 101 0.54 -0.40 4.39
C THR A 101 1.64 -1.20 3.69
N VAL A 102 1.25 -2.29 3.00
CA VAL A 102 2.17 -3.10 2.20
C VAL A 102 2.77 -2.28 1.06
N LEU A 103 1.94 -1.54 0.31
CA LEU A 103 2.43 -0.69 -0.79
C LEU A 103 3.41 0.39 -0.33
N TYR A 104 3.14 1.02 0.81
CA TYR A 104 4.01 2.04 1.39
C TYR A 104 5.33 1.44 1.86
N SER A 105 5.28 0.27 2.51
CA SER A 105 6.46 -0.46 2.94
C SER A 105 7.33 -0.84 1.74
N LEU A 106 6.73 -1.40 0.69
CA LEU A 106 7.42 -1.75 -0.55
C LEU A 106 8.09 -0.52 -1.20
N LYS A 107 7.37 0.59 -1.36
CA LYS A 107 7.93 1.82 -1.95
C LYS A 107 9.16 2.33 -1.19
N GLN A 108 9.22 2.14 0.13
CA GLN A 108 10.38 2.53 0.94
C GLN A 108 11.61 1.65 0.72
N ARG A 109 11.47 0.43 0.19
CA ARG A 109 12.61 -0.48 -0.06
C ARG A 109 13.56 0.02 -1.14
N ARG A 110 13.05 0.81 -2.10
CA ARG A 110 13.84 1.43 -3.19
C ARG A 110 14.81 0.44 -3.86
N PHE A 111 14.27 -0.62 -4.44
CA PHE A 111 15.07 -1.55 -5.23
C PHE A 111 15.66 -0.85 -6.46
N GLU A 112 16.93 -1.07 -6.73
CA GLU A 112 17.61 -0.51 -7.89
C GLU A 112 16.97 -1.01 -9.19
N GLY A 113 16.65 -0.09 -10.10
CA GLY A 113 16.01 -0.42 -11.38
C GLY A 113 14.50 -0.73 -11.31
N ILE A 114 13.90 -0.81 -10.12
CA ILE A 114 12.45 -1.02 -9.96
C ILE A 114 11.79 0.25 -9.46
N LEU A 115 10.88 0.81 -10.27
CA LEU A 115 10.08 1.96 -9.89
C LEU A 115 8.73 1.51 -9.34
N ILE A 116 8.55 1.61 -8.03
CA ILE A 116 7.26 1.35 -7.38
C ILE A 116 6.44 2.64 -7.30
N SER A 117 5.32 2.67 -8.01
CA SER A 117 4.35 3.77 -7.98
C SER A 117 3.15 3.42 -7.10
N ASN A 118 2.78 4.36 -6.23
CA ASN A 118 1.55 4.38 -5.44
C ASN A 118 0.86 5.76 -5.53
N ALA A 119 1.07 6.45 -6.66
CA ALA A 119 0.76 7.87 -6.80
C ALA A 119 -0.73 8.18 -6.64
N ARG A 120 -1.62 7.29 -7.11
CA ARG A 120 -3.07 7.47 -7.03
C ARG A 120 -3.52 7.38 -5.59
N THR A 121 -3.07 6.32 -4.90
CA THR A 121 -3.32 6.10 -3.47
C THR A 121 -2.83 7.28 -2.63
N GLU A 122 -1.60 7.76 -2.88
CA GLU A 122 -1.04 8.93 -2.17
C GLU A 122 -1.80 10.22 -2.45
N GLN A 123 -2.21 10.46 -3.70
CA GLN A 123 -2.98 11.64 -4.07
C GLN A 123 -4.34 11.65 -3.39
N PHE A 124 -5.01 10.50 -3.37
CA PHE A 124 -6.31 10.33 -2.72
C PHE A 124 -6.23 10.64 -1.22
N ILE A 125 -5.26 10.03 -0.52
CA ILE A 125 -5.01 10.25 0.91
C ILE A 125 -4.66 11.72 1.22
N LYS A 126 -3.85 12.37 0.38
CA LYS A 126 -3.46 13.78 0.58
C LYS A 126 -4.66 14.73 0.45
N ASN A 127 -5.60 14.43 -0.44
CA ASN A 127 -6.77 15.27 -0.65
C ASN A 127 -7.68 15.30 0.59
N VAL A 128 -7.73 14.23 1.39
CA VAL A 128 -8.51 14.21 2.63
C VAL A 128 -7.86 14.98 3.77
N LYS A 129 -6.52 14.94 3.88
CA LYS A 129 -5.81 15.80 4.85
C LYS A 129 -6.09 17.29 4.63
N LYS A 130 -6.20 17.74 3.36
CA LYS A 130 -6.56 19.13 3.05
C LYS A 130 -7.98 19.48 3.50
N ARG A 131 -8.96 18.61 3.24
CA ARG A 131 -10.37 18.83 3.63
C ARG A 131 -10.57 18.81 5.15
N GLY A 132 -9.86 17.95 5.88
CA GLY A 132 -9.90 17.91 7.34
C GLY A 132 -9.41 19.20 8.00
N ILE A 133 -8.36 19.81 7.45
CA ILE A 133 -7.84 21.11 7.88
C ILE A 133 -8.86 22.22 7.60
N GLU A 134 -9.44 22.25 6.40
CA GLU A 134 -10.44 23.26 6.01
C GLU A 134 -11.72 23.21 6.85
N ARG A 135 -12.18 22.01 7.23
CA ARG A 135 -13.34 21.83 8.13
C ARG A 135 -13.05 22.34 9.56
N CYS A 136 -11.85 22.10 10.10
CA CYS A 136 -11.45 22.63 11.41
C CYS A 136 -11.36 24.15 11.44
N THR A 137 -10.87 24.78 10.35
CA THR A 137 -10.82 26.25 10.26
C THR A 137 -12.20 26.89 10.12
N LYS A 138 -13.18 26.20 9.52
CA LYS A 138 -14.55 26.73 9.37
C LYS A 138 -15.41 26.59 10.63
N GLN A 139 -15.04 25.73 11.58
CA GLN A 139 -15.75 25.57 12.87
C GLN A 139 -15.26 26.54 13.95
N ASN A 140 -14.18 27.31 13.69
CA ASN A 140 -13.59 28.28 14.61
C ASN A 140 -13.84 29.75 14.18
N ILE A 141 -14.89 30.01 13.39
CA ILE A 141 -15.34 31.36 13.01
C ILE A 141 -16.80 31.52 13.44
#